data_AF-A0AAV3Z3B4-F1
#
_entry.id   AF-A0AAV3Z3B4-F1
#
_cell.length_a   1.000
_cell.length_b   1.000
_cell.length_c   1.000
_cell.angle_alpha   90.00
_cell.angle_beta   90.00
_cell.angle_gamma   90.00
#
_symmetry.space_group_name_H-M   'P 1'
#
loop_
_entity.id
_entity.type
_entity.pdbx_description
1 polymer ?
#
loop_
_entity_poly.entity_id
_entity_poly.type
_entity_poly.pdbx_seq_one_letter_code
_entity_poly.pdbx_strand_id
1 'polypeptide(L)'
;MPADLFQNRQRRKGQLVQWFDKREVVTLSTFHQPQLTETIGRYEVKEKPLAVIDYIKFMSGVDHSDQLLSYFPMRRRSQELWKKPFFRLLTLVGVQTTILLNKHRTQHRRRRTNLASVLKEVSVALVDKDVIYDPQADNVPLPMDRLKGRHFLSMCPNIEASDSRGKKAQRRCKVCADRAKAAGQTPTERKNKRKLTTTWCRECKVRLCLDCFEIYHTKRDYINN
;
A
#
# COMPACT_ATOMS: atom_id res chain seq x y z
N MET A 1 13.21 -59.11 -0.35
CA MET A 1 12.70 -57.78 -0.76
C MET A 1 13.29 -57.48 -2.12
N PRO A 2 12.53 -57.50 -3.23
CA PRO A 2 13.18 -57.54 -4.54
C PRO A 2 13.37 -56.14 -5.11
N ALA A 3 14.64 -55.90 -5.49
CA ALA A 3 15.14 -55.04 -6.55
C ALA A 3 14.85 -53.52 -6.47
N ASP A 4 15.95 -52.77 -6.46
CA ASP A 4 16.03 -51.36 -6.79
C ASP A 4 15.31 -51.07 -8.13
N LEU A 5 14.04 -50.67 -8.06
CA LEU A 5 13.21 -50.38 -9.23
C LEU A 5 13.46 -48.95 -9.71
N PHE A 6 14.71 -48.67 -10.07
CA PHE A 6 15.04 -47.56 -10.95
C PHE A 6 14.87 -48.03 -12.39
N GLN A 7 13.70 -47.75 -12.96
CA GLN A 7 13.41 -48.09 -14.36
C GLN A 7 13.48 -46.83 -15.21
N ASN A 8 14.15 -46.90 -16.36
CA ASN A 8 14.17 -45.81 -17.31
C ASN A 8 13.69 -46.29 -18.69
N ARG A 9 13.07 -45.38 -19.43
CA ARG A 9 12.69 -45.59 -20.83
C ARG A 9 13.02 -44.34 -21.62
N GLN A 10 13.84 -44.50 -22.66
CA GLN A 10 14.20 -43.41 -23.55
C GLN A 10 13.44 -43.54 -24.88
N ARG A 11 12.80 -42.47 -25.33
CA ARG A 11 12.20 -42.38 -26.67
C ARG A 11 12.55 -41.01 -27.29
N ARG A 12 13.21 -41.05 -28.45
CA ARG A 12 13.73 -39.85 -29.14
C ARG A 12 14.60 -39.01 -28.18
N LYS A 13 14.21 -37.76 -27.90
CA LYS A 13 14.91 -36.81 -27.02
C LYS A 13 14.35 -36.76 -25.59
N GLY A 14 13.35 -37.58 -25.26
CA GLY A 14 12.72 -37.61 -23.95
C GLY A 14 13.07 -38.89 -23.18
N GLN A 15 13.27 -38.73 -21.89
CA GLN A 15 13.57 -39.80 -20.95
C GLN A 15 12.53 -39.84 -19.83
N LEU A 16 11.94 -41.01 -19.67
CA LEU A 16 11.04 -41.34 -18.57
C LEU A 16 11.85 -42.10 -17.51
N VAL A 17 11.79 -41.65 -16.27
CA VAL A 17 12.43 -42.31 -15.12
C VAL A 17 11.37 -42.58 -14.07
N GLN A 18 11.22 -43.85 -13.73
CA GLN A 18 10.38 -44.34 -12.65
C GLN A 18 11.29 -44.71 -11.48
N TRP A 19 11.07 -44.07 -10.34
CA TRP A 19 11.84 -44.26 -9.13
C TRP A 19 10.90 -44.49 -7.96
N PHE A 20 11.28 -45.38 -7.05
CA PHE A 20 10.45 -45.78 -5.93
C PHE A 20 11.12 -45.39 -4.61
N ASP A 21 10.42 -44.59 -3.79
CA ASP A 21 10.79 -44.33 -2.39
C ASP A 21 9.77 -45.00 -1.47
N LYS A 22 8.97 -44.24 -0.71
CA LYS A 22 7.76 -44.76 -0.04
C LYS A 22 6.58 -44.96 -1.00
N ARG A 23 6.62 -44.27 -2.13
CA ARG A 23 5.63 -44.30 -3.21
C ARG A 23 6.38 -44.19 -4.52
N GLU A 24 5.73 -44.63 -5.58
CA GLU A 24 6.23 -44.49 -6.94
C GLU A 24 6.25 -43.02 -7.36
N VAL A 25 7.35 -42.60 -7.98
CA VAL A 25 7.53 -41.28 -8.58
C VAL A 25 7.96 -41.49 -10.03
N VAL A 26 7.12 -41.02 -10.95
CA VAL A 26 7.40 -41.03 -12.38
C VAL A 26 7.78 -39.63 -12.82
N THR A 27 8.96 -39.49 -13.42
CA THR A 27 9.46 -38.21 -13.96
C THR A 27 9.70 -38.32 -15.45
N LEU A 28 9.39 -37.24 -16.16
CA LEU A 28 9.68 -37.11 -17.58
C LEU A 28 10.63 -35.92 -17.76
N SER A 29 11.78 -36.15 -18.39
CA SER A 29 12.75 -35.10 -18.68
C SER A 29 13.32 -35.21 -20.08
N THR A 30 13.66 -34.07 -20.68
CA THR A 30 14.34 -33.99 -21.98
C THR A 30 15.81 -33.61 -21.86
N PHE A 31 16.30 -33.39 -20.63
CA PHE A 31 17.64 -32.87 -20.36
C PHE A 31 18.45 -33.81 -19.45
N HIS A 32 17.83 -34.33 -18.39
CA HIS A 32 18.52 -35.17 -17.42
C HIS A 32 18.73 -36.58 -17.97
N GLN A 33 19.90 -37.14 -17.69
CA GLN A 33 20.21 -38.55 -17.89
C GLN A 33 19.64 -39.40 -16.73
N PRO A 34 19.51 -40.74 -16.88
CA PRO A 34 18.91 -41.59 -15.87
C PRO A 34 19.98 -41.95 -14.85
N GLN A 35 20.43 -40.96 -14.09
CA GLN A 35 21.47 -41.12 -13.07
C GLN A 35 20.87 -40.91 -11.69
N LEU A 36 21.23 -41.81 -10.78
CA LEU A 36 21.00 -41.65 -9.35
C LEU A 36 22.15 -40.81 -8.78
N THR A 37 21.82 -39.93 -7.85
CA THR A 37 22.79 -39.10 -7.15
C THR A 37 22.47 -39.12 -5.67
N GLU A 38 23.52 -39.27 -4.88
CA GLU A 38 23.39 -39.22 -3.43
C GLU A 38 22.97 -37.82 -2.98
N THR A 39 21.89 -37.77 -2.21
CA THR A 39 21.44 -36.57 -1.53
C THR A 39 21.51 -36.79 -0.03
N ILE A 40 22.19 -35.86 0.65
CA ILE A 40 22.26 -35.85 2.10
C ILE A 40 20.94 -35.27 2.61
N GLY A 41 20.09 -36.12 3.14
CA GLY A 41 18.87 -35.74 3.85
C GLY A 41 19.18 -35.24 5.27
N ARG A 42 18.13 -34.86 6.00
CA ARG A 42 18.26 -34.35 7.38
C ARG A 42 18.77 -35.39 8.39
N TYR A 43 18.59 -36.67 8.08
CA TYR A 43 18.90 -37.80 8.98
C TYR A 43 19.60 -38.98 8.27
N GLU A 44 19.61 -39.02 6.94
CA GLU A 44 20.09 -40.16 6.15
C GLU A 44 20.58 -39.71 4.77
N VAL A 45 21.56 -40.41 4.22
CA VAL A 45 21.97 -40.28 2.81
C VAL A 45 21.03 -41.14 1.97
N LYS A 46 20.43 -40.55 0.94
CA LYS A 46 19.49 -41.22 0.04
C LYS A 46 19.84 -40.96 -1.41
N GLU A 47 19.84 -42.00 -2.21
CA GLU A 47 19.98 -41.89 -3.67
C GLU A 47 18.66 -41.45 -4.31
N LYS A 48 18.72 -40.39 -5.11
CA LYS A 48 17.57 -39.87 -5.85
C LYS A 48 17.93 -39.59 -7.30
N PRO A 49 17.00 -39.72 -8.25
CA PRO A 49 17.27 -39.34 -9.63
C PRO A 49 17.59 -37.84 -9.73
N LEU A 50 18.58 -37.47 -10.53
CA LEU A 50 18.93 -36.05 -10.78
C LEU A 50 17.72 -35.21 -11.17
N ALA A 51 16.86 -35.75 -12.04
CA ALA A 51 15.63 -35.09 -12.48
C ALA A 51 14.69 -34.73 -11.31
N VAL A 52 14.60 -35.60 -10.30
CA VAL A 52 13.76 -35.36 -9.10
C VAL A 52 14.39 -34.28 -8.22
N ILE A 53 15.71 -34.30 -8.05
CA ILE A 53 16.44 -33.32 -7.24
C ILE A 53 16.27 -31.91 -7.81
N ASP A 54 16.52 -31.76 -9.12
CA ASP A 54 16.36 -30.48 -9.79
C ASP A 54 14.90 -30.03 -9.83
N TYR A 55 13.96 -30.96 -10.05
CA TYR A 55 12.53 -30.64 -9.95
C TYR A 55 12.17 -30.04 -8.59
N ILE A 56 12.56 -30.67 -7.49
CA ILE A 56 12.30 -30.15 -6.13
C ILE A 56 12.96 -28.78 -5.93
N LYS A 57 14.20 -28.63 -6.38
CA LYS A 57 14.96 -27.38 -6.27
C LYS A 57 14.27 -26.21 -6.99
N PHE A 58 13.74 -26.45 -8.18
CA PHE A 58 13.12 -25.40 -9.00
C PHE A 58 11.61 -25.22 -8.76
N MET A 59 10.89 -26.25 -8.32
CA MET A 59 9.46 -26.15 -7.96
C MET A 59 9.21 -25.17 -6.81
N SER A 60 10.11 -25.16 -5.82
CA SER A 60 9.96 -24.38 -4.59
C SER A 60 9.76 -22.87 -4.83
N GLY A 61 10.19 -22.36 -5.99
CA GLY A 61 10.04 -20.94 -6.32
C GLY A 61 8.59 -20.45 -6.34
N VAL A 62 7.65 -21.27 -6.86
CA VAL A 62 6.24 -20.88 -6.96
C VAL A 62 5.61 -20.80 -5.57
N ASP A 63 5.77 -21.87 -4.77
CA ASP A 63 5.26 -21.96 -3.41
C ASP A 63 5.86 -20.87 -2.52
N HIS A 64 7.16 -20.59 -2.67
CA HIS A 64 7.81 -19.52 -1.92
C HIS A 64 7.24 -18.15 -2.29
N SER A 65 6.94 -17.91 -3.58
CA SER A 65 6.31 -16.65 -3.99
C SER A 65 4.88 -16.50 -3.42
N ASP A 66 4.10 -17.58 -3.39
CA ASP A 66 2.75 -17.57 -2.82
C ASP A 66 2.78 -17.42 -1.30
N GLN A 67 3.76 -18.04 -0.64
CA GLN A 67 4.05 -17.84 0.77
C GLN A 67 4.35 -16.36 1.07
N LEU A 68 5.21 -15.71 0.27
CA LEU A 68 5.51 -14.28 0.41
C LEU A 68 4.26 -13.40 0.24
N LEU A 69 3.39 -13.74 -0.71
CA LEU A 69 2.09 -13.06 -0.92
C LEU A 69 1.15 -13.23 0.27
N SER A 70 1.20 -14.39 0.95
CA SER A 70 0.33 -14.71 2.08
C SER A 70 0.71 -14.00 3.39
N TYR A 71 1.97 -13.57 3.55
CA TYR A 71 2.41 -12.85 4.76
C TYR A 71 1.83 -11.44 4.87
N PHE A 72 1.57 -10.76 3.74
CA PHE A 72 1.02 -9.41 3.73
C PHE A 72 -0.21 -9.32 2.81
N PRO A 73 -1.32 -9.99 3.17
CA PRO A 73 -2.49 -10.04 2.31
C PRO A 73 -3.23 -8.70 2.39
N MET A 74 -3.29 -7.97 1.28
CA MET A 74 -4.18 -6.80 1.16
C MET A 74 -5.63 -7.22 0.87
N ARG A 75 -6.11 -8.24 1.60
CA ARG A 75 -7.43 -8.85 1.36
C ARG A 75 -8.49 -8.03 2.08
N ARG A 76 -9.39 -7.40 1.33
CA ARG A 76 -10.60 -6.74 1.87
C ARG A 76 -11.84 -7.54 1.48
N ARG A 77 -12.82 -7.62 2.38
CA ARG A 77 -14.13 -8.20 2.06
C ARG A 77 -14.78 -7.31 1.00
N SER A 78 -15.05 -7.88 -0.17
CA SER A 78 -15.63 -7.20 -1.32
C SER A 78 -16.56 -8.14 -2.06
N GLN A 79 -17.71 -7.63 -2.49
CA GLN A 79 -18.63 -8.34 -3.39
C GLN A 79 -18.17 -8.29 -4.85
N GLU A 80 -17.41 -7.26 -5.22
CA GLU A 80 -16.84 -7.14 -6.56
C GLU A 80 -15.63 -8.06 -6.72
N LEU A 81 -15.70 -8.96 -7.70
CA LEU A 81 -14.69 -9.99 -7.96
C LEU A 81 -13.36 -9.41 -8.47
N TRP A 82 -13.38 -8.32 -9.25
CA TRP A 82 -12.18 -7.69 -9.81
C TRP A 82 -11.26 -7.08 -8.74
N LYS A 83 -11.79 -6.73 -7.58
CA LYS A 83 -11.00 -6.21 -6.45
C LYS A 83 -10.02 -7.27 -5.91
N LYS A 84 -10.38 -8.56 -5.98
CA LYS A 84 -9.53 -9.66 -5.50
C LYS A 84 -8.19 -9.77 -6.26
N PRO A 85 -8.16 -9.91 -7.60
CA PRO A 85 -6.91 -9.94 -8.35
C PRO A 85 -6.16 -8.60 -8.27
N PHE A 86 -6.85 -7.46 -8.25
CA PHE A 86 -6.20 -6.16 -8.08
C PHE A 86 -5.34 -6.09 -6.80
N PHE A 87 -5.92 -6.42 -5.64
CA PHE A 87 -5.16 -6.38 -4.39
C PHE A 87 -4.07 -7.46 -4.32
N ARG A 88 -4.29 -8.64 -4.93
CA ARG A 88 -3.24 -9.68 -5.04
C ARG A 88 -2.07 -9.20 -5.88
N LEU A 89 -2.33 -8.54 -7.02
CA LEU A 89 -1.30 -7.94 -7.86
C LEU A 89 -0.58 -6.80 -7.13
N LEU A 90 -1.28 -5.98 -6.36
CA LEU A 90 -0.65 -4.92 -5.57
C LEU A 90 0.33 -5.50 -4.53
N THR A 91 -0.03 -6.59 -3.84
CA THR A 91 0.90 -7.28 -2.92
C THR A 91 2.08 -7.87 -3.70
N LEU A 92 1.83 -8.47 -4.87
CA LEU A 92 2.89 -9.01 -5.73
C LEU A 92 3.90 -7.94 -6.15
N VAL A 93 3.42 -6.76 -6.54
CA VAL A 93 4.27 -5.60 -6.87
C VAL A 93 5.12 -5.22 -5.65
N GLY A 94 4.53 -5.11 -4.46
CA GLY A 94 5.27 -4.79 -3.24
C GLY A 94 6.38 -5.80 -2.89
N VAL A 95 6.11 -7.09 -3.07
CA VAL A 95 7.11 -8.15 -2.92
C VAL A 95 8.23 -7.98 -3.95
N GLN A 96 7.88 -7.83 -5.22
CA GLN A 96 8.85 -7.70 -6.31
C GLN A 96 9.72 -6.46 -6.17
N THR A 97 9.16 -5.31 -5.76
CA THR A 97 9.92 -4.09 -5.49
C THR A 97 10.88 -4.28 -4.33
N THR A 98 10.49 -5.03 -3.29
CA THR A 98 11.37 -5.33 -2.15
C THR A 98 12.54 -6.22 -2.56
N ILE A 99 12.30 -7.22 -3.42
CA ILE A 99 13.34 -8.08 -3.97
C ILE A 99 14.32 -7.25 -4.81
N LEU A 100 13.81 -6.42 -5.73
CA LEU A 100 14.62 -5.57 -6.60
C LEU A 100 15.44 -4.56 -5.79
N LEU A 101 14.82 -3.89 -4.82
CA LEU A 101 15.50 -2.95 -3.93
C LEU A 101 16.61 -3.65 -3.13
N ASN A 102 16.36 -4.85 -2.63
CA ASN A 102 17.37 -5.62 -1.91
C ASN A 102 18.55 -6.01 -2.82
N LYS A 103 18.31 -6.40 -4.08
CA LYS A 103 19.38 -6.65 -5.05
C LYS A 103 20.25 -5.41 -5.26
N HIS A 104 19.61 -4.26 -5.51
CA HIS A 104 20.32 -2.99 -5.66
C HIS A 104 21.10 -2.60 -4.39
N ARG A 105 20.50 -2.75 -3.20
CA ARG A 105 21.17 -2.47 -1.92
C ARG A 105 22.37 -3.38 -1.70
N THR A 106 22.27 -4.67 -2.01
CA THR A 106 23.41 -5.60 -1.89
C THR A 106 24.54 -5.26 -2.84
N GLN A 107 24.25 -4.83 -4.07
CA GLN A 107 25.26 -4.36 -5.02
C GLN A 107 26.03 -3.15 -4.48
N HIS A 108 25.34 -2.23 -3.80
CA HIS A 108 25.93 -1.06 -3.16
C HIS A 108 26.39 -1.29 -1.72
N ARG A 109 26.57 -2.55 -1.28
CA ARG A 109 27.01 -2.93 0.09
C ARG A 109 26.15 -2.32 1.22
N ARG A 110 24.86 -2.11 0.96
CA ARG A 110 23.88 -1.62 1.96
C ARG A 110 23.10 -2.78 2.58
N ARG A 111 22.70 -2.62 3.84
CA ARG A 111 21.86 -3.60 4.56
C ARG A 111 20.52 -3.80 3.85
N ARG A 112 20.06 -5.06 3.75
CA ARG A 112 18.74 -5.42 3.20
C ARG A 112 17.60 -4.84 4.05
N THR A 113 16.46 -4.60 3.40
CA THR A 113 15.21 -4.18 4.03
C THR A 113 14.15 -5.26 3.94
N ASN A 114 13.21 -5.20 4.88
CA ASN A 114 12.07 -6.11 4.94
C ASN A 114 10.89 -5.53 4.16
N LEU A 115 9.97 -6.40 3.75
CA LEU A 115 8.78 -6.01 3.00
C LEU A 115 7.94 -4.96 3.75
N ALA A 116 7.75 -5.13 5.07
CA ALA A 116 6.98 -4.20 5.89
C ALA A 116 7.54 -2.76 5.88
N SER A 117 8.88 -2.60 5.92
CA SER A 117 9.49 -1.27 5.90
C SER A 117 9.30 -0.59 4.55
N VAL A 118 9.47 -1.35 3.46
CA VAL A 118 9.26 -0.85 2.09
C VAL A 118 7.80 -0.44 1.90
N LEU A 119 6.84 -1.27 2.29
CA LEU A 119 5.42 -0.93 2.18
C LEU A 119 5.06 0.32 2.99
N LYS A 120 5.64 0.49 4.20
CA LYS A 120 5.44 1.69 5.02
C LYS A 120 5.97 2.94 4.30
N GLU A 121 7.20 2.92 3.81
CA GLU A 121 7.81 4.05 3.09
C GLU A 121 7.01 4.42 1.83
N VAL A 122 6.59 3.41 1.05
CA VAL A 122 5.74 3.62 -0.12
C VAL A 122 4.39 4.21 0.28
N SER A 123 3.77 3.72 1.35
CA SER A 123 2.48 4.26 1.80
C SER A 123 2.57 5.74 2.21
N VAL A 124 3.63 6.13 2.92
CA VAL A 124 3.86 7.53 3.28
C VAL A 124 4.09 8.39 2.03
N ALA A 125 4.94 7.93 1.12
CA ALA A 125 5.23 8.65 -0.12
C ALA A 125 4.00 8.84 -1.02
N LEU A 126 3.04 7.91 -0.99
CA LEU A 126 1.78 7.99 -1.73
C LEU A 126 0.76 8.92 -1.06
N VAL A 127 0.79 9.06 0.26
CA VAL A 127 -0.16 9.90 1.02
C VAL A 127 0.27 11.38 1.02
N ASP A 128 1.57 11.67 1.00
CA ASP A 128 2.08 13.04 1.17
C ASP A 128 1.89 13.99 -0.02
N LYS A 129 1.39 13.51 -1.18
CA LYS A 129 1.30 14.36 -2.39
C LYS A 129 -0.11 14.82 -2.74
N ASP A 130 -1.15 14.06 -2.42
CA ASP A 130 -2.51 14.34 -2.92
C ASP A 130 -3.61 14.04 -1.91
N VAL A 131 -3.43 14.37 -0.62
CA VAL A 131 -4.61 14.79 0.13
C VAL A 131 -5.02 16.16 -0.42
N ILE A 132 -5.65 16.12 -1.60
CA ILE A 132 -6.56 17.15 -2.04
C ILE A 132 -7.50 17.30 -0.85
N TYR A 133 -7.34 18.40 -0.12
CA TYR A 133 -8.36 18.88 0.78
C TYR A 133 -9.57 19.12 -0.12
N ASP A 134 -10.41 18.10 -0.29
CA ASP A 134 -11.69 18.25 -0.93
C ASP A 134 -12.55 19.08 0.04
N PRO A 135 -12.85 20.35 -0.29
CA PRO A 135 -13.66 21.18 0.58
C PRO A 135 -15.12 20.68 0.67
N GLN A 136 -15.50 19.67 -0.12
CA GLN A 136 -16.83 19.06 -0.18
C GLN A 136 -16.93 17.69 0.49
N ALA A 137 -15.84 17.09 0.96
CA ALA A 137 -15.91 15.84 1.71
C ALA A 137 -16.43 16.10 3.14
N ASP A 138 -17.76 16.05 3.30
CA ASP A 138 -18.49 16.36 4.54
C ASP A 138 -18.19 15.42 5.74
N ASN A 139 -17.34 14.38 5.57
CA ASN A 139 -17.13 13.33 6.58
C ASN A 139 -15.65 12.96 6.84
N VAL A 140 -14.71 13.89 6.71
CA VAL A 140 -13.35 13.66 7.25
C VAL A 140 -13.36 14.02 8.73
N PRO A 141 -13.00 13.11 9.66
CA PRO A 141 -12.79 13.47 11.05
C PRO A 141 -11.80 14.63 11.11
N LEU A 142 -12.26 15.79 11.59
CA LEU A 142 -11.41 16.97 11.72
C LEU A 142 -10.15 16.57 12.50
N PRO A 143 -8.94 16.81 11.95
CA PRO A 143 -7.70 16.43 12.62
C PRO A 143 -7.71 16.93 14.07
N MET A 144 -7.52 16.01 15.02
CA MET A 144 -7.52 16.31 16.47
C MET A 144 -6.44 17.34 16.85
N ASP A 145 -5.45 17.52 15.98
CA ASP A 145 -4.40 18.53 16.07
C ASP A 145 -4.94 19.97 16.05
N ARG A 146 -6.15 20.20 15.53
CA ARG A 146 -6.78 21.53 15.60
C ARG A 146 -7.04 21.99 17.04
N LEU A 147 -7.25 21.05 17.96
CA LEU A 147 -7.62 21.30 19.36
C LEU A 147 -6.43 21.32 20.32
N LYS A 148 -5.31 20.70 19.94
CA LYS A 148 -4.14 20.50 20.80
C LYS A 148 -2.90 21.27 20.32
N GLY A 149 -2.90 21.76 19.09
CA GLY A 149 -1.79 22.52 18.50
C GLY A 149 -1.74 23.99 18.92
N ARG A 150 -0.57 24.62 18.75
CA ARG A 150 -0.39 26.07 18.94
C ARG A 150 -0.74 26.80 17.66
N HIS A 151 -2.02 27.08 17.47
CA HIS A 151 -2.49 27.74 16.26
C HIS A 151 -2.31 29.25 16.35
N PHE A 152 -1.64 29.83 15.35
CA PHE A 152 -1.50 31.28 15.22
C PHE A 152 -2.26 31.79 14.00
N LEU A 153 -2.95 32.90 14.21
CA LEU A 153 -3.61 33.62 13.13
C LEU A 153 -2.54 34.24 12.21
N SER A 154 -2.64 33.96 10.93
CA SER A 154 -1.74 34.53 9.92
C SER A 154 -2.56 35.16 8.78
N MET A 155 -1.89 35.94 7.94
CA MET A 155 -2.47 36.45 6.71
C MET A 155 -2.28 35.43 5.59
N CYS A 156 -3.29 35.25 4.73
CA CYS A 156 -3.21 34.33 3.61
C CYS A 156 -2.06 34.72 2.66
N PRO A 157 -1.16 33.81 2.29
CA PRO A 157 -0.04 34.12 1.40
C PRO A 157 -0.45 34.35 -0.07
N ASN A 158 -1.63 33.90 -0.51
CA ASN A 158 -2.10 34.08 -1.90
C ASN A 158 -2.95 35.35 -2.09
N ILE A 159 -2.36 36.52 -1.83
CA ILE A 159 -2.98 37.85 -2.06
C ILE A 159 -2.37 38.55 -3.29
N GLU A 160 -1.50 37.91 -4.07
CA GLU A 160 -0.95 38.54 -5.29
C GLU A 160 -1.99 38.73 -6.41
N ALA A 161 -3.13 38.04 -6.35
CA ALA A 161 -4.30 38.40 -7.14
C ALA A 161 -5.10 39.50 -6.44
N SER A 162 -4.57 40.73 -6.44
CA SER A 162 -5.41 41.91 -6.24
C SER A 162 -6.32 42.04 -7.46
N ASP A 163 -7.62 42.21 -7.23
CA ASP A 163 -8.53 42.64 -8.31
C ASP A 163 -7.98 43.96 -8.90
N SER A 164 -8.38 44.35 -10.12
CA SER A 164 -7.87 45.56 -10.82
C SER A 164 -8.03 46.88 -10.03
N ARG A 165 -8.72 46.82 -8.89
CA ARG A 165 -9.00 47.89 -7.92
C ARG A 165 -8.18 47.79 -6.61
N GLY A 166 -7.12 46.97 -6.56
CA GLY A 166 -6.19 46.89 -5.43
C GLY A 166 -6.75 46.19 -4.17
N LYS A 167 -7.93 45.54 -4.26
CA LYS A 167 -8.54 44.85 -3.11
C LYS A 167 -7.90 43.46 -2.93
N LYS A 168 -7.39 43.20 -1.71
CA LYS A 168 -6.82 41.90 -1.31
C LYS A 168 -7.87 40.80 -1.47
N ALA A 169 -7.48 39.64 -2.03
CA ALA A 169 -8.37 38.50 -2.18
C ALA A 169 -8.94 38.03 -0.83
N GLN A 170 -10.24 38.24 -0.62
CA GLN A 170 -10.96 37.78 0.58
C GLN A 170 -11.73 36.50 0.29
N ARG A 171 -11.77 35.58 1.25
CA ARG A 171 -12.42 34.27 1.11
C ARG A 171 -13.38 34.04 2.28
N ARG A 172 -14.34 33.12 2.11
CA ARG A 172 -15.34 32.84 3.16
C ARG A 172 -14.70 32.14 4.35
N CYS A 173 -15.10 32.55 5.56
CA CYS A 173 -14.78 31.85 6.79
C CYS A 173 -15.48 30.48 6.85
N LYS A 174 -14.74 29.41 7.19
CA LYS A 174 -15.28 28.04 7.31
C LYS A 174 -16.37 27.93 8.37
N VAL A 175 -16.11 28.39 9.60
CA VAL A 175 -17.06 28.34 10.73
C VAL A 175 -18.39 29.02 10.40
N CYS A 176 -18.36 30.25 9.87
CA CYS A 176 -19.59 30.96 9.48
C CYS A 176 -20.35 30.25 8.34
N ALA A 177 -19.63 29.66 7.38
CA ALA A 177 -20.25 28.91 6.31
C ALA A 177 -20.95 27.65 6.84
N ASP A 178 -20.28 26.92 7.74
CA ASP A 178 -20.82 25.69 8.33
C ASP A 178 -22.02 25.98 9.24
N ARG A 179 -21.97 27.06 10.06
CA ARG A 179 -23.13 27.51 10.85
C ARG A 179 -24.31 27.93 9.98
N ALA A 180 -24.07 28.64 8.88
CA ALA A 180 -25.12 29.03 7.95
C ALA A 180 -25.75 27.81 7.23
N LYS A 181 -24.96 26.77 6.95
CA LYS A 181 -25.45 25.49 6.44
C LYS A 181 -26.30 24.76 7.48
N ALA A 182 -25.81 24.63 8.71
CA ALA A 182 -26.49 23.93 9.80
C ALA A 182 -27.82 24.60 10.20
N ALA A 183 -27.90 25.93 10.11
CA ALA A 183 -29.12 26.68 10.33
C ALA A 183 -30.17 26.56 9.21
N GLY A 184 -29.97 25.68 8.21
CA GLY A 184 -30.94 25.43 7.14
C GLY A 184 -31.15 26.59 6.17
N GLN A 185 -30.28 27.61 6.18
CA GLN A 185 -30.49 28.85 5.42
C GLN A 185 -30.46 28.61 3.91
N THR A 186 -31.29 29.36 3.18
CA THR A 186 -31.36 29.36 1.71
C THR A 186 -30.06 29.90 1.09
N PRO A 187 -29.76 29.59 -0.19
CA PRO A 187 -28.54 30.07 -0.86
C PRO A 187 -28.37 31.60 -0.85
N THR A 188 -29.47 32.36 -0.90
CA THR A 188 -29.50 33.82 -0.84
C THR A 188 -29.17 34.34 0.57
N GLU A 189 -29.72 33.74 1.62
CA GLU A 189 -29.41 34.08 3.02
C GLU A 189 -27.95 33.77 3.37
N ARG A 190 -27.43 32.64 2.88
CA ARG A 190 -26.00 32.28 3.01
C ARG A 190 -25.06 33.30 2.35
N LYS A 191 -25.51 33.95 1.26
CA LYS A 191 -24.74 35.00 0.59
C LYS A 191 -24.71 36.29 1.40
N ASN A 192 -25.77 36.60 2.15
CA ASN A 192 -25.84 37.82 2.96
C ASN A 192 -25.10 37.69 4.29
N LYS A 193 -25.14 36.50 4.93
CA LYS A 193 -24.40 36.22 6.19
C LYS A 193 -22.95 35.77 5.97
N ARG A 194 -22.41 35.88 4.75
CA ARG A 194 -21.03 35.49 4.45
C ARG A 194 -20.05 36.45 5.15
N LYS A 195 -19.27 35.96 6.12
CA LYS A 195 -18.08 36.67 6.60
C LYS A 195 -16.91 36.37 5.66
N LEU A 196 -16.40 37.39 4.98
CA LEU A 196 -15.20 37.33 4.15
C LEU A 196 -13.98 37.71 5.00
N THR A 197 -12.90 36.95 4.89
CA THR A 197 -11.71 37.08 5.72
C THR A 197 -10.44 36.99 4.88
N THR A 198 -9.41 37.71 5.30
CA THR A 198 -8.04 37.64 4.76
C THR A 198 -7.13 36.77 5.63
N THR A 199 -7.63 36.39 6.80
CA THR A 199 -6.92 35.65 7.84
C THR A 199 -7.14 34.14 7.71
N TRP A 200 -6.11 33.37 8.05
CA TRP A 200 -6.15 31.91 8.05
C TRP A 200 -5.23 31.34 9.12
N CYS A 201 -5.45 30.06 9.45
CA CYS A 201 -4.52 29.26 10.22
C CYS A 201 -3.53 28.58 9.27
N ARG A 202 -2.22 28.83 9.44
CA ARG A 202 -1.17 28.21 8.61
C ARG A 202 -1.09 26.70 8.82
N GLU A 203 -1.29 26.24 10.05
CA GLU A 203 -1.20 24.82 10.43
C GLU A 203 -2.41 24.02 9.93
N CYS A 204 -3.62 24.52 10.16
CA CYS A 204 -4.85 23.87 9.70
C CYS A 204 -5.20 24.16 8.23
N LYS A 205 -4.54 25.13 7.59
CA LYS A 205 -4.84 25.60 6.22
C LYS A 205 -6.31 26.02 6.03
N VAL A 206 -6.98 26.46 7.09
CA VAL A 206 -8.39 26.90 7.10
C VAL A 206 -8.49 28.41 7.25
N ARG A 207 -9.42 29.02 6.52
CA ARG A 207 -9.72 30.46 6.58
C ARG A 207 -10.77 30.74 7.65
N LEU A 208 -10.43 31.62 8.58
CA LEU A 208 -11.20 31.89 9.79
C LEU A 208 -11.29 33.40 10.03
N CYS A 209 -12.45 33.85 10.51
CA CYS A 209 -12.62 35.21 11.02
C CYS A 209 -11.94 35.35 12.39
N LEU A 210 -11.66 36.58 12.85
CA LEU A 210 -11.06 36.83 14.17
C LEU A 210 -11.88 36.15 15.27
N ASP A 211 -13.19 36.40 15.29
CA ASP A 211 -14.13 35.80 16.25
C ASP A 211 -14.22 34.27 16.16
N CYS A 212 -13.91 33.72 14.98
CA CYS A 212 -14.09 32.31 14.66
C CYS A 212 -12.83 31.48 14.92
N PHE A 213 -11.68 32.15 15.06
CA PHE A 213 -10.39 31.51 15.15
C PHE A 213 -10.29 30.67 16.42
N GLU A 214 -10.56 31.30 17.56
CA GLU A 214 -10.54 30.63 18.86
C GLU A 214 -11.53 29.46 18.88
N ILE A 215 -12.77 29.70 18.47
CA ILE A 215 -13.85 28.69 18.48
C ILE A 215 -13.46 27.44 17.69
N TYR A 216 -12.84 27.61 16.51
CA TYR A 216 -12.42 26.50 15.67
C TYR A 216 -11.32 25.64 16.31
N HIS A 217 -10.46 26.28 17.10
CA HIS A 217 -9.29 25.66 17.73
C HIS A 217 -9.52 25.21 19.18
N THR A 218 -10.60 25.64 19.83
CA THR A 218 -10.90 25.27 21.23
C THR A 218 -12.10 24.33 21.37
N LYS A 219 -13.07 24.37 20.44
CA LYS A 219 -14.31 23.59 20.56
C LYS A 219 -14.34 22.38 19.60
N ARG A 220 -14.73 21.21 20.14
CA ARG A 220 -15.00 20.01 19.32
C ARG A 220 -16.18 20.26 18.38
N ASP A 221 -17.26 20.85 18.87
CA ASP A 221 -18.42 21.19 18.04
C ASP A 221 -18.53 22.71 17.89
N TYR A 222 -17.90 23.26 16.84
CA TYR A 222 -17.91 24.71 16.57
C TYR A 222 -19.19 25.21 15.89
N ILE A 223 -20.09 24.30 15.52
CA ILE A 223 -21.34 24.59 14.79
C ILE A 223 -22.47 25.01 15.74
N ASN A 224 -22.58 24.38 16.91
CA ASN A 224 -23.74 24.52 17.82
C ASN A 224 -23.55 25.56 18.93
N ASN A 225 -22.69 26.55 18.73
CA ASN A 225 -22.41 27.63 19.68
C ASN A 225 -22.47 28.98 18.98
#